data_AF-A0A9E1KPL2-F1
#
_entry.id   AF-A0A9E1KPL2-F1
#
_cell.length_a   1.000
_cell.length_b   1.000
_cell.length_c   1.000
_cell.angle_alpha   90.00
_cell.angle_beta   90.00
_cell.angle_gamma   90.00
#
_symmetry.space_group_name_H-M   'P 1'
#
loop_
_entity.id
_entity.type
_entity.pdbx_description
1 polymer ?
#
loop_
_entity_poly.entity_id
_entity_poly.type
_entity_poly.pdbx_seq_one_letter_code
_entity_poly.pdbx_strand_id
1 'polypeptide(L)'
;MRRFIGLAVFLGAAVYCASGAAQQSAEAPSVTVTPLTEALHFLRGRGGNVVASVGDDGILLIDDDYAQYAPAYQEALTGLA
;
A
#
# COMPACT_ATOMS: atom_id res chain seq x y z
N MET A 1 27.70 34.58 31.36
CA MET A 1 28.14 33.23 30.91
C MET A 1 27.07 32.15 31.11
N ARG A 2 26.39 32.07 32.28
CA ARG A 2 25.34 31.07 32.56
C ARG A 2 24.05 31.18 31.70
N ARG A 3 23.75 32.35 31.14
CA ARG A 3 22.60 32.59 30.23
C ARG A 3 22.81 32.10 28.79
N PHE A 4 24.07 32.00 28.34
CA PHE A 4 24.41 31.52 26.99
C PHE A 4 24.46 29.98 26.92
N ILE A 5 24.77 29.32 28.05
CA ILE A 5 24.78 27.85 28.15
C ILE A 5 23.35 27.28 28.05
N GLY A 6 22.37 27.96 28.66
CA GLY A 6 20.96 27.53 28.59
C GLY A 6 20.38 27.56 27.16
N LEU A 7 20.78 28.55 26.35
CA LEU A 7 20.33 28.66 24.95
C LEU A 7 20.96 27.59 24.06
N ALA A 8 22.24 27.25 24.28
CA ALA A 8 22.93 26.20 23.53
C ALA A 8 22.37 24.80 23.80
N VAL A 9 21.95 24.52 25.05
CA VAL A 9 21.32 23.23 25.43
C VAL A 9 19.92 23.11 24.84
N PHE A 10 19.15 24.20 24.77
CA PHE A 10 17.82 24.21 24.16
C PHE A 10 17.87 23.99 22.63
N LEU A 11 18.88 24.58 21.95
CA LEU A 11 19.08 24.38 20.52
C LEU A 11 19.51 22.94 20.17
N GLY A 12 20.34 22.31 21.02
CA GLY A 12 20.77 20.92 20.83
C GLY A 12 19.66 19.89 20.97
N ALA A 13 18.69 20.14 21.86
CA ALA A 13 17.54 19.23 22.05
C ALA A 13 16.54 19.25 20.88
N ALA A 14 16.36 20.41 20.21
CA ALA A 14 15.46 20.52 19.07
C ALA A 14 15.97 19.76 17.81
N VAL A 15 17.28 19.61 17.66
CA VAL A 15 17.89 18.90 16.52
C VAL A 15 17.75 17.38 16.64
N TYR A 16 17.68 16.83 17.86
CA TYR A 16 17.57 15.38 18.07
C TYR A 16 16.18 14.82 17.66
N CYS A 17 15.13 15.63 17.74
CA CYS A 17 13.77 15.20 17.37
C CYS A 17 13.54 15.10 15.85
N ALA A 18 14.41 15.70 15.02
CA ALA A 18 14.23 15.72 13.57
C ALA A 18 14.71 14.44 12.85
N SER A 19 15.43 13.55 13.54
CA SER A 19 16.06 12.36 12.92
C SER A 19 15.15 11.13 12.83
N GLY A 20 13.86 11.26 13.17
CA GLY A 20 12.96 10.11 13.40
C GLY A 20 11.82 9.93 12.40
N ALA A 21 11.80 10.65 11.27
CA ALA A 21 10.87 10.32 10.19
C ALA A 21 11.40 9.06 9.47
N ALA A 22 11.04 7.89 10.00
CA ALA A 22 11.21 6.63 9.28
C ALA A 22 10.48 6.78 7.94
N GLN A 23 11.25 6.96 6.88
CA GLN A 23 10.74 6.87 5.52
C GLN A 23 10.42 5.40 5.30
N GLN A 24 9.20 5.01 5.72
CA GLN A 24 8.61 3.73 5.37
C GLN A 24 8.53 3.76 3.85
N SER A 25 9.49 3.11 3.19
CA SER A 25 9.47 2.91 1.75
C SER A 25 8.06 2.46 1.40
N ALA A 26 7.31 3.29 0.67
CA ALA A 26 5.97 2.91 0.26
C ALA A 26 6.14 1.63 -0.57
N GLU A 27 5.72 0.51 0.01
CA GLU A 27 5.81 -0.79 -0.66
C GLU A 27 5.05 -0.66 -1.98
N ALA A 28 5.65 -1.18 -3.06
CA ALA A 28 5.04 -1.12 -4.37
C ALA A 28 3.65 -1.80 -4.30
N PRO A 29 2.62 -1.23 -4.96
CA PRO A 29 1.31 -1.85 -5.00
C PRO A 29 1.40 -3.30 -5.47
N SER A 30 0.86 -4.22 -4.68
CA SER A 30 0.79 -5.65 -4.97
C SER A 30 -0.61 -6.17 -4.63
N VAL A 31 -1.03 -7.21 -5.35
CA VAL A 31 -2.33 -7.85 -5.17
C VAL A 31 -2.11 -9.33 -4.94
N THR A 32 -2.67 -9.84 -3.84
CA THR A 32 -2.70 -11.29 -3.57
C THR A 32 -3.96 -11.88 -4.19
N VAL A 33 -3.82 -12.99 -4.90
CA VAL A 33 -4.95 -13.74 -5.48
C VAL A 33 -5.20 -15.00 -4.68
N THR A 34 -6.42 -15.18 -4.18
CA THR A 34 -6.88 -16.40 -3.49
C THR A 34 -8.05 -17.01 -4.26
N PRO A 35 -7.95 -18.23 -4.80
CA PRO A 35 -9.08 -18.89 -5.44
C PRO A 35 -10.17 -19.20 -4.40
N LEU A 36 -11.42 -18.86 -4.71
CA LEU A 36 -12.59 -19.21 -3.90
C LEU A 36 -13.34 -20.39 -4.50
N THR A 37 -13.50 -20.38 -5.83
CA THR A 37 -14.05 -21.47 -6.65
C THR A 37 -13.26 -21.53 -7.96
N GLU A 38 -13.69 -22.39 -8.90
CA GLU A 38 -13.11 -22.42 -10.25
C GLU A 38 -13.27 -21.07 -10.99
N ALA A 39 -14.39 -20.38 -10.80
CA ALA A 39 -14.71 -19.14 -11.50
C ALA A 39 -14.51 -17.87 -10.65
N LEU A 40 -14.38 -18.00 -9.31
CA LEU A 40 -14.32 -16.85 -8.40
C LEU A 40 -12.97 -16.76 -7.71
N HIS A 41 -12.34 -15.59 -7.80
CA HIS A 41 -11.06 -15.28 -7.18
C HIS A 41 -11.19 -14.05 -6.29
N PHE A 42 -10.65 -14.13 -5.08
CA PHE A 42 -10.52 -13.00 -4.18
C PHE A 42 -9.18 -12.30 -4.41
N LEU A 43 -9.23 -11.02 -4.77
CA LEU A 43 -8.07 -10.18 -5.06
C LEU A 43 -7.93 -9.14 -3.95
N ARG A 44 -6.85 -9.24 -3.18
CA ARG A 44 -6.61 -8.39 -2.02
C ARG A 44 -5.40 -7.48 -2.23
N GLY A 45 -5.66 -6.18 -2.36
CA GLY A 45 -4.66 -5.12 -2.25
C GLY A 45 -4.58 -4.58 -0.83
N ARG A 46 -4.36 -3.26 -0.68
CA ARG A 46 -4.17 -2.63 0.66
C ARG A 46 -5.47 -2.10 1.24
N GLY A 47 -6.39 -1.61 0.40
CA GLY A 47 -7.65 -1.00 0.84
C GLY A 47 -8.89 -1.80 0.48
N GLY A 48 -8.82 -2.58 -0.59
CA GLY A 48 -9.99 -3.22 -1.21
C GLY A 48 -10.11 -4.72 -0.94
N ASN A 49 -11.35 -5.21 -1.02
CA ASN A 49 -11.72 -6.63 -0.98
C ASN A 49 -12.40 -6.99 -2.31
N VAL A 50 -11.62 -7.09 -3.38
CA VAL A 50 -12.14 -7.24 -4.73
C VAL A 50 -12.40 -8.71 -5.05
N VAL A 51 -13.47 -8.99 -5.81
CA VAL A 51 -13.72 -10.32 -6.38
C VAL A 51 -13.65 -10.25 -7.90
N ALA A 52 -12.92 -11.17 -8.51
CA ALA A 52 -12.96 -11.42 -9.94
C ALA A 52 -13.81 -12.67 -10.21
N SER A 53 -14.81 -12.53 -11.08
CA SER A 53 -15.57 -13.64 -11.66
C SER A 53 -15.10 -13.85 -13.08
N VAL A 54 -14.48 -14.99 -13.34
CA VAL A 54 -13.86 -15.38 -14.62
C VAL A 54 -14.77 -16.35 -15.36
N GLY A 55 -15.01 -16.08 -16.63
CA GLY A 55 -15.71 -16.99 -17.54
C GLY A 55 -15.25 -16.78 -18.99
N ASP A 56 -15.80 -17.57 -19.90
CA ASP A 56 -15.38 -17.60 -21.31
C ASP A 56 -15.55 -16.25 -22.03
N ASP A 57 -16.50 -15.42 -21.58
CA ASP A 57 -16.79 -14.10 -22.14
C ASP A 57 -15.91 -12.98 -21.53
N GLY A 58 -15.12 -13.29 -20.51
CA GLY A 58 -14.20 -12.34 -19.86
C GLY A 58 -14.31 -12.34 -18.33
N ILE A 59 -13.82 -11.25 -17.73
CA ILE A 59 -13.72 -11.10 -16.27
C ILE A 59 -14.60 -9.94 -15.80
N LEU A 60 -15.51 -10.23 -14.85
CA LEU A 60 -16.25 -9.23 -14.09
C LEU A 60 -15.55 -8.95 -12.77
N LEU A 61 -15.19 -7.69 -12.53
CA LEU A 61 -14.59 -7.23 -11.27
C LEU A 61 -15.67 -6.60 -10.37
N ILE A 62 -15.65 -6.95 -9.09
CA ILE A 62 -16.59 -6.44 -8.08
C ILE A 62 -15.79 -5.76 -6.98
N ASP A 63 -16.13 -4.51 -6.69
CA ASP A 63 -15.44 -3.59 -5.77
C ASP A 63 -14.14 -2.98 -6.33
N ASP A 64 -13.59 -1.98 -5.64
CA ASP A 64 -12.35 -1.28 -6.00
C ASP A 64 -11.27 -1.31 -4.91
N ASP A 65 -10.13 -0.69 -5.21
CA ASP A 65 -9.06 -0.36 -4.27
C ASP A 65 -8.58 1.07 -4.60
N TYR A 66 -7.57 1.57 -3.90
CA TYR A 66 -6.94 2.85 -4.21
C TYR A 66 -6.48 2.89 -5.67
N ALA A 67 -6.69 4.02 -6.35
CA ALA A 67 -6.39 4.19 -7.78
C ALA A 67 -4.97 3.73 -8.20
N GLN A 68 -3.98 3.92 -7.34
CA GLN A 68 -2.59 3.50 -7.57
C GLN A 68 -2.38 1.97 -7.66
N TYR A 69 -3.36 1.16 -7.26
CA TYR A 69 -3.33 -0.30 -7.35
C TYR A 69 -3.80 -0.82 -8.71
N ALA A 70 -4.40 0.01 -9.57
CA ALA A 70 -4.91 -0.43 -10.88
C ALA A 70 -3.88 -1.25 -11.71
N PRO A 71 -2.59 -0.87 -11.79
CA PRO A 71 -1.59 -1.68 -12.50
C PRO A 71 -1.38 -3.07 -11.89
N ALA A 72 -1.38 -3.16 -10.56
CA ALA A 72 -1.20 -4.44 -9.85
C ALA A 72 -2.42 -5.36 -10.02
N TYR A 73 -3.63 -4.79 -10.07
CA TYR A 73 -4.84 -5.54 -10.42
C TYR A 73 -4.78 -6.03 -11.87
N GLN A 74 -4.33 -5.20 -12.81
CA GLN A 74 -4.18 -5.62 -14.21
C GLN A 74 -3.19 -6.77 -14.38
N GLU A 75 -2.06 -6.72 -13.66
CA GLU A 75 -1.09 -7.83 -13.62
C GLU A 75 -1.73 -9.11 -13.07
N ALA A 76 -2.42 -9.02 -11.93
CA ALA A 76 -3.10 -10.16 -11.32
C ALA A 76 -4.16 -10.78 -12.25
N LEU A 77 -4.96 -9.96 -12.93
CA LEU A 77 -6.00 -10.40 -13.85
C LEU A 77 -5.45 -11.05 -15.12
N THR A 78 -4.27 -10.62 -15.60
CA THR A 78 -3.60 -11.24 -16.75
C THR A 78 -3.24 -12.70 -16.47
N GLY A 79 -2.96 -13.05 -15.21
CA GLY A 79 -2.70 -14.43 -14.80
C GLY A 79 -3.96 -15.30 -14.64
N LEU A 80 -5.15 -14.71 -14.73
CA LEU A 80 -6.44 -15.40 -14.59
C LEU A 80 -7.18 -15.57 -15.92
N ALA A 81 -6.78 -14.83 -16.95
CA ALA A 81 -7.35 -14.90 -18.30
C ALA A 81 -6.76 -16.04 -19.14
#